data_AF-A0A0H2VHC3-F1
#
_entry.id   AF-A0A0H2VHC3-F1
#
_cell.length_a   1.000
_cell.length_b   1.000
_cell.length_c   1.000
_cell.angle_alpha   90.00
_cell.angle_beta   90.00
_cell.angle_gamma   90.00
#
_symmetry.space_group_name_H-M   'P 1'
#
loop_
_entity.id
_entity.type
_entity.pdbx_description
1 polymer ?
#
loop_
_entity_poly.entity_id
_entity_poly.type
_entity_poly.pdbx_seq_one_letter_code
_entity_poly.pdbx_strand_id
1 'polypeptide(L)'
;MLIIKEDWCGDAMMNIPILKHTIEFLNIIARVFHRDDDTHLIDQYLTNGKSRAIPIFVFMNDSFEQLTVWRPRAKKYKVLSIKLEVINCQIKPILILIFTQ
;
A
#
# COMPACT_ATOMS: atom_id res chain seq x y z
N MET A 1 3.49 3.51 -7.23
CA MET A 1 2.61 2.85 -6.24
C MET A 1 1.16 2.94 -6.68
N LEU A 2 0.37 1.88 -6.49
CA LEU A 2 -1.07 1.86 -6.73
C LEU A 2 -1.79 1.71 -5.39
N ILE A 3 -2.86 2.47 -5.18
CA ILE A 3 -3.67 2.48 -3.97
C ILE A 3 -5.10 2.13 -4.36
N ILE A 4 -5.66 1.07 -3.78
CA ILE A 4 -7.07 0.70 -3.95
C ILE A 4 -7.80 1.04 -2.66
N LYS A 5 -8.77 1.97 -2.71
CA LYS A 5 -9.43 2.50 -1.51
C LYS A 5 -10.87 2.94 -1.78
N GLU A 6 -11.58 3.24 -0.70
CA GLU A 6 -12.84 3.99 -0.72
C GLU A 6 -12.90 4.96 0.44
N ASP A 7 -13.66 6.04 0.26
CA ASP A 7 -13.80 7.08 1.29
C ASP A 7 -14.65 6.62 2.47
N TRP A 8 -15.53 5.63 2.29
CA TRP A 8 -16.30 5.01 3.37
C TRP A 8 -15.46 4.08 4.26
N CYS A 9 -14.22 3.76 3.87
CA CYS A 9 -13.34 2.90 4.66
C CYS A 9 -12.57 3.71 5.71
N GLY A 10 -12.90 3.52 6.99
CA GLY A 10 -12.22 4.20 8.09
C GLY A 10 -10.70 3.97 8.12
N ASP A 11 -10.21 2.78 7.74
CA ASP A 11 -8.75 2.55 7.65
C ASP A 11 -8.12 3.35 6.53
N ALA A 12 -8.80 3.53 5.40
CA ALA A 12 -8.30 4.34 4.30
C ALA A 12 -8.20 5.81 4.72
N MET A 13 -9.24 6.33 5.39
CA MET A 13 -9.26 7.69 5.93
C MET A 13 -8.12 7.98 6.91
N MET A 14 -7.71 6.99 7.71
CA MET A 14 -6.59 7.15 8.65
C MET A 14 -5.23 6.98 7.98
N ASN A 15 -5.04 5.94 7.16
CA ASN A 15 -3.72 5.56 6.66
C ASN A 15 -3.27 6.40 5.45
N ILE A 16 -4.19 6.80 4.57
CA ILE A 16 -3.84 7.53 3.34
C ILE A 16 -3.23 8.91 3.64
N PRO A 17 -3.80 9.75 4.54
CA PRO A 17 -3.19 11.03 4.87
C PRO A 17 -1.78 10.90 5.47
N ILE A 18 -1.56 9.89 6.31
CA ILE A 18 -0.24 9.60 6.90
C ILE A 18 0.76 9.25 5.79
N LEU A 19 0.36 8.38 4.86
CA LEU A 19 1.22 7.98 3.75
C LEU A 19 1.43 9.10 2.72
N LYS A 20 0.48 10.04 2.57
CA LYS A 20 0.57 11.16 1.62
C LYS A 20 1.85 11.96 1.81
N HIS A 21 2.17 12.34 3.04
CA HIS A 21 3.40 13.08 3.34
C HIS A 21 4.66 12.31 2.97
N THR A 22 4.67 10.99 3.22
CA THR A 22 5.79 10.12 2.84
C THR A 22 5.92 9.99 1.32
N ILE A 23 4.81 9.84 0.61
CA ILE A 23 4.76 9.76 -0.86
C ILE A 23 5.32 11.05 -1.47
N GLU A 24 4.89 12.22 -0.97
CA GLU A 24 5.36 13.53 -1.42
C GLU A 24 6.85 13.72 -1.13
N PHE A 25 7.28 13.42 0.10
CA PHE A 25 8.67 13.55 0.52
C PHE A 25 9.64 12.67 -0.30
N LEU A 26 9.21 11.45 -0.62
CA LEU A 26 10.00 10.50 -1.41
C LEU A 26 9.79 10.64 -2.92
N ASN A 27 8.96 11.59 -3.36
CA ASN A 27 8.59 11.80 -4.76
C ASN A 27 8.06 10.51 -5.44
N ILE A 28 7.30 9.69 -4.71
CA ILE A 28 6.72 8.45 -5.21
C ILE A 28 5.50 8.80 -6.07
N ILE A 29 5.47 8.31 -7.31
CA ILE A 29 4.27 8.41 -8.14
C ILE A 29 3.22 7.43 -7.61
N ALA A 30 2.12 7.96 -7.08
CA ALA A 30 0.98 7.18 -6.60
C ALA A 30 -0.23 7.34 -7.52
N ARG A 31 -0.91 6.22 -7.83
CA ARG A 31 -2.20 6.21 -8.53
C ARG A 31 -3.26 5.65 -7.60
N VAL A 32 -4.42 6.30 -7.54
CA VAL A 32 -5.54 5.88 -6.70
C VAL A 32 -6.61 5.25 -7.58
N PHE A 33 -7.14 4.14 -7.12
CA PHE A 33 -8.23 3.41 -7.74
C PHE A 33 -9.34 3.19 -6.70
N HIS A 34 -10.58 3.44 -7.09
CA HIS A 34 -11.74 3.18 -6.25
C HIS A 34 -12.13 1.71 -6.37
N ARG A 35 -12.26 1.03 -5.24
CA ARG A 35 -12.62 -0.41 -5.17
C ARG A 35 -13.86 -0.72 -6.00
N ASP A 36 -14.83 0.19 -5.97
CA ASP A 36 -16.18 -0.05 -6.48
C ASP A 36 -16.34 0.36 -7.95
N ASP A 37 -15.36 1.08 -8.54
CA ASP A 37 -15.39 1.55 -9.95
C ASP A 37 -15.21 0.40 -10.96
N ASP A 38 -14.16 -0.41 -10.79
CA ASP A 38 -13.94 -1.64 -11.55
C ASP A 38 -13.37 -2.72 -10.62
N THR A 39 -14.14 -3.79 -10.43
CA THR A 39 -13.77 -4.81 -9.47
C THR A 39 -12.69 -5.76 -9.97
N HIS A 40 -12.39 -5.78 -11.28
CA HIS A 40 -11.41 -6.67 -11.88
C HIS A 40 -10.03 -6.50 -11.23
N LEU A 41 -9.66 -5.26 -10.90
CA LEU A 41 -8.38 -4.96 -10.27
C LEU A 41 -8.33 -5.50 -8.83
N ILE A 42 -9.34 -5.21 -8.00
CA ILE A 42 -9.33 -5.65 -6.60
C ILE A 42 -9.55 -7.16 -6.44
N ASP A 43 -10.17 -7.81 -7.43
CA ASP A 43 -10.33 -9.27 -7.46
C ASP A 43 -8.99 -10.01 -7.58
N GLN A 44 -7.93 -9.35 -8.08
CA GLN A 44 -6.56 -9.89 -8.04
C GLN A 44 -5.98 -9.91 -6.62
N TYR A 45 -6.61 -9.19 -5.69
CA TYR A 45 -6.12 -8.96 -4.33
C TYR A 45 -7.08 -9.44 -3.24
N LEU A 46 -7.90 -10.46 -3.51
CA LEU A 46 -8.83 -11.02 -2.54
C LEU A 46 -8.11 -11.52 -1.28
N THR A 47 -8.59 -11.09 -0.12
CA THR A 47 -8.12 -11.58 1.18
C THR A 47 -8.68 -12.98 1.39
N ASN A 48 -7.78 -13.96 1.57
CA ASN A 48 -8.10 -15.38 1.68
C ASN A 48 -8.97 -15.90 0.51
N GLY A 49 -8.81 -15.31 -0.69
CA GLY A 49 -9.57 -15.68 -1.88
C GLY A 49 -11.07 -15.35 -1.82
N LYS A 50 -11.53 -14.54 -0.85
CA LYS A 50 -12.97 -14.29 -0.63
C LYS A 50 -13.36 -12.82 -0.53
N SER A 51 -12.59 -11.99 0.17
CA SER A 51 -13.02 -10.63 0.50
C SER A 51 -12.16 -9.54 -0.13
N ARG A 52 -12.82 -8.53 -0.69
CA ARG A 52 -12.23 -7.30 -1.23
C ARG A 52 -11.93 -6.31 -0.10
N ALA A 53 -10.93 -6.61 0.72
CA ALA A 53 -10.53 -5.76 1.83
C ALA A 53 -9.69 -4.57 1.34
N ILE A 54 -10.00 -3.37 1.82
CA ILE A 54 -9.30 -2.11 1.53
C ILE A 54 -8.88 -1.43 2.84
N PRO A 55 -7.92 -0.49 2.81
CA PRO A 55 -7.10 -0.10 1.65
C PRO A 55 -6.03 -1.14 1.29
N ILE A 56 -5.67 -1.17 0.00
CA ILE A 56 -4.57 -2.00 -0.53
C ILE A 56 -3.52 -1.07 -1.14
N PHE A 57 -2.26 -1.28 -0.76
CA PHE A 57 -1.12 -0.53 -1.30
C PHE A 57 -0.22 -1.48 -2.05
N VAL A 58 -0.12 -1.29 -3.37
CA VAL A 58 0.68 -2.11 -4.29
C VAL A 58 1.93 -1.32 -4.69
N PHE A 59 3.08 -1.82 -4.29
CA PHE A 59 4.38 -1.26 -4.64
C PHE A 59 4.85 -1.93 -5.93
N MET A 60 5.31 -1.12 -6.88
CA MET A 60 5.73 -1.55 -8.21
C MET A 60 7.03 -0.85 -8.60
N ASN A 61 7.80 -1.47 -9.50
CA ASN A 61 8.94 -0.82 -10.15
C ASN A 61 8.49 0.02 -11.36
N ASP A 62 9.45 0.62 -12.06
CA ASP A 62 9.20 1.48 -13.23
C ASP A 62 8.62 0.72 -14.43
N SER A 63 8.80 -0.60 -14.48
CA SER A 63 8.21 -1.49 -15.48
C SER A 63 6.78 -1.94 -15.14
N PHE A 64 6.16 -1.35 -14.09
CA PHE A 64 4.85 -1.73 -13.55
C PHE A 64 4.77 -3.17 -13.03
N GLU A 65 5.91 -3.78 -12.70
CA GLU A 65 5.92 -5.10 -12.08
C GLU A 65 5.68 -4.96 -10.58
N GLN A 66 4.76 -5.78 -10.05
CA GLN A 66 4.45 -5.80 -8.64
C GLN A 66 5.63 -6.32 -7.81
N LEU A 67 6.18 -5.47 -6.95
CA LEU A 67 7.20 -5.84 -5.98
C LEU A 67 6.60 -6.44 -4.72
N THR A 68 5.55 -5.79 -4.18
CA THR A 68 4.90 -6.22 -2.93
C THR A 68 3.55 -5.54 -2.71
N VAL A 69 2.76 -6.09 -1.78
CA VAL A 69 1.43 -5.59 -1.38
C VAL A 69 1.39 -5.42 0.12
N TRP A 70 1.00 -4.23 0.59
CA TRP A 70 0.75 -3.94 2.00
C TRP A 70 -0.75 -3.74 2.27
N ARG A 71 -1.21 -4.25 3.41
CA ARG A 71 -2.56 -4.10 3.93
C ARG A 71 -2.48 -3.81 5.44
N PRO A 72 -3.14 -2.76 5.97
CA PRO A 72 -3.03 -2.39 7.38
C PRO A 72 -3.44 -3.49 8.37
N ARG A 73 -4.40 -4.35 8.00
CA ARG A 73 -5.01 -5.35 8.90
C ARG A 73 -4.51 -6.79 8.71
N ALA A 74 -3.38 -7.02 8.05
CA ALA A 74 -2.88 -8.37 7.80
C ALA A 74 -2.32 -9.02 9.10
N LYS A 75 -2.95 -10.12 9.57
CA LYS A 75 -2.58 -10.85 10.81
C LYS A 75 -1.13 -11.35 10.85
N LYS A 76 -0.52 -11.60 9.69
CA LYS A 76 0.92 -11.87 9.60
C LYS A 76 1.61 -10.54 9.37
N TYR A 77 2.06 -9.91 10.46
CA TYR A 77 3.18 -8.99 10.40
C TYR A 77 4.39 -9.79 9.91
N LYS A 78 4.56 -9.90 8.60
CA LYS A 78 5.91 -9.92 8.05
C LYS A 78 6.36 -8.47 8.18
N VAL A 79 6.72 -8.08 9.43
CA VAL A 79 7.36 -6.81 9.82
C VAL A 79 8.11 -6.34 8.60
N LEU A 80 7.60 -5.30 7.93
CA LEU A 80 7.97 -4.83 6.59
C LEU A 80 9.32 -5.36 6.11
N SER A 81 9.37 -6.67 5.82
CA SER A 81 10.56 -7.37 5.33
C SER A 81 10.41 -7.38 3.82
N ILE A 82 9.89 -6.26 3.30
CA ILE A 82 10.33 -5.72 2.04
C ILE A 82 11.81 -5.55 2.31
N LYS A 83 12.58 -6.57 1.92
CA LYS A 83 14.02 -6.63 2.12
C LYS A 83 14.56 -5.24 1.80
N LEU A 84 15.55 -4.84 2.57
CA LEU A 84 16.49 -3.77 2.25
C LEU A 84 17.02 -3.81 0.79
N GLU A 85 16.68 -4.83 -0.01
CA GLU A 85 16.86 -4.89 -1.46
C GLU A 85 16.08 -3.83 -2.25
N VAL A 86 14.85 -3.44 -1.86
CA VAL A 86 14.18 -2.29 -2.53
C VAL A 86 14.79 -0.96 -2.08
N ILE A 87 15.46 -0.93 -0.92
CA ILE A 87 16.10 0.26 -0.35
C ILE A 87 17.34 0.70 -1.16
N ASN A 88 17.91 -0.18 -2.00
CA ASN A 88 18.95 0.24 -2.94
C ASN A 88 18.41 1.11 -4.11
N CYS A 89 17.08 1.25 -4.22
CA CYS A 89 16.42 2.27 -5.02
C CYS A 89 16.06 3.47 -4.11
N GLN A 90 17.08 4.17 -3.58
CA GLN A 90 16.99 5.54 -3.02
C GLN A 90 15.86 5.83 -1.99
N ILE A 91 15.61 4.96 -1.01
CA ILE A 91 14.69 5.29 0.11
C ILE A 91 15.47 5.38 1.43
N LYS A 92 15.83 6.60 1.82
CA LYS A 92 16.44 6.92 3.14
C LYS A 92 15.46 6.61 4.30
N PRO A 93 15.98 6.35 5.52
CA PRO A 93 15.30 5.55 6.55
C PRO A 93 14.31 6.39 7.37
N ILE A 94 13.02 6.41 7.01
CA ILE A 94 11.96 7.04 7.84
C ILE A 94 10.75 6.10 8.06
N LEU A 95 10.85 4.82 7.67
CA LEU A 95 9.72 3.88 7.76
C LEU A 95 9.49 3.27 9.15
N ILE A 96 10.30 3.63 10.16
CA ILE A 96 10.23 3.04 11.52
C ILE A 96 9.22 3.76 12.44
N LEU A 97 8.79 4.99 12.13
CA LEU A 97 8.06 5.82 13.09
C LEU A 97 6.52 5.68 13.08
N ILE A 98 5.91 5.02 12.10
CA ILE A 98 4.43 4.96 11.98
C ILE A 98 3.82 3.76 12.74
N PHE A 99 4.62 2.84 13.29
CA PHE A 99 4.13 1.56 13.84
C PHE A 99 4.38 1.33 15.34
N THR A 100 4.62 2.39 16.13
CA THR A 100 4.62 2.28 17.60
C THR A 100 3.72 3.34 18.21
N GLN A 101 2.42 3.06 18.24
CA GLN A 101 1.52 3.39 19.34
C GLN A 101 0.34 2.41 19.33
#